data_AF-A0A3N3ZNH0-F1
#
_entry.id   AF-A0A3N3ZNH0-F1
#
_cell.length_a   1.000
_cell.length_b   1.000
_cell.length_c   1.000
_cell.angle_alpha   90.00
_cell.angle_beta   90.00
_cell.angle_gamma   90.00
#
_symmetry.space_group_name_H-M   'P 1'
#
loop_
_entity.id
_entity.type
_entity.pdbx_description
1 polymer ?
#
loop_
_entity_poly.entity_id
_entity_poly.type
_entity_poly.pdbx_seq_one_letter_code
_entity_poly.pdbx_strand_id
1 'polypeptide(L)'
;MDMAPEGIPLATGGQDRDGLEMDVLHLPWGPVLPFWPAGLVLRCALQGDVVVEAGASVIDDAHHHGPGEGHPAQAPWAAVRCDNAMALLALAGAEDVAVRARRARDALLDGNGDAARDAVTRLHRAVRRSRLLRWSLRGVLPLTASDLEDHGLPMSCLGDAHDRLVSLVERVRAQVHDRGPMNPSGTGAVVWDELPHLMTGLELATVRLAVASLDLDPLPGAREVARA
;
A
#
# COMPACT_ATOMS: atom_id res chain seq x y z
N MET A 1 5.39 -13.06 -46.21
CA MET A 1 5.76 -11.71 -46.66
C MET A 1 4.76 -10.78 -46.00
N ASP A 2 5.08 -10.30 -44.80
CA ASP A 2 4.22 -9.38 -44.06
C ASP A 2 4.37 -7.98 -44.63
N MET A 3 3.28 -7.48 -45.19
CA MET A 3 3.16 -6.12 -45.71
C MET A 3 2.52 -5.28 -44.62
N ALA A 4 3.33 -4.56 -43.84
CA ALA A 4 2.84 -3.42 -43.06
C ALA A 4 2.85 -2.18 -43.97
N PRO A 5 1.78 -1.35 -44.01
CA PRO A 5 1.90 -0.03 -44.60
C PRO A 5 2.83 0.81 -43.73
N GLU A 6 3.84 1.44 -44.34
CA GLU A 6 4.74 2.45 -43.75
C GLU A 6 5.83 1.99 -42.75
N GLY A 7 6.05 0.69 -42.54
CA GLY A 7 7.25 0.21 -41.82
C GLY A 7 7.30 0.55 -40.33
N ILE A 8 6.16 0.93 -39.73
CA ILE A 8 6.00 1.06 -38.29
C ILE A 8 5.64 -0.31 -37.73
N PRO A 9 6.43 -0.90 -36.82
CA PRO A 9 6.08 -2.18 -36.21
C PRO A 9 4.79 -2.01 -35.39
N LEU A 10 3.76 -2.75 -35.77
CA LEU A 10 2.51 -2.86 -35.03
C LEU A 10 2.76 -3.59 -33.71
N ALA A 11 1.99 -3.24 -32.68
CA ALA A 11 2.02 -3.94 -31.40
C ALA A 11 1.69 -5.42 -31.61
N THR A 12 2.52 -6.33 -31.10
CA THR A 12 2.32 -7.78 -31.24
C THR A 12 1.42 -8.30 -30.11
N GLY A 13 0.33 -8.98 -30.46
CA GLY A 13 -0.62 -9.55 -29.50
C GLY A 13 -0.11 -10.78 -28.74
N GLY A 14 -0.60 -10.95 -27.51
CA GLY A 14 -0.50 -12.18 -26.73
C GLY A 14 -1.69 -13.13 -26.99
N GLN A 15 -1.53 -14.42 -26.69
CA GLN A 15 -2.50 -15.46 -27.04
C GLN A 15 -3.70 -15.52 -26.06
N ASP A 16 -4.92 -15.27 -26.55
CA ASP A 16 -6.18 -15.26 -25.74
C ASP A 16 -7.36 -16.05 -26.39
N ARG A 17 -8.41 -16.33 -25.60
CA ARG A 17 -9.44 -17.38 -25.72
C ARG A 17 -10.58 -17.14 -26.73
N ASP A 18 -10.77 -15.93 -27.23
CA ASP A 18 -11.88 -15.55 -28.14
C ASP A 18 -11.41 -15.15 -29.55
N GLY A 19 -10.10 -15.09 -29.79
CA GLY A 19 -9.51 -14.90 -31.12
C GLY A 19 -9.45 -13.45 -31.60
N LEU A 20 -9.58 -12.46 -30.71
CA LEU A 20 -9.35 -11.05 -31.02
C LEU A 20 -8.14 -10.55 -30.22
N GLU A 21 -7.09 -10.10 -30.92
CA GLU A 21 -5.92 -9.48 -30.28
C GLU A 21 -6.35 -8.15 -29.64
N MET A 22 -6.30 -8.06 -28.31
CA MET A 22 -6.66 -6.85 -27.58
C MET A 22 -5.42 -5.97 -27.37
N ASP A 23 -5.58 -4.66 -27.59
CA ASP A 23 -4.51 -3.69 -27.39
C ASP A 23 -3.99 -3.72 -25.94
N VAL A 24 -2.66 -3.75 -25.79
CA VAL A 24 -1.99 -3.68 -24.49
C VAL A 24 -1.62 -2.23 -24.18
N LEU A 25 -2.09 -1.71 -23.05
CA LEU A 25 -1.73 -0.38 -22.56
C LEU A 25 -0.71 -0.46 -21.43
N HIS A 26 0.46 0.13 -21.62
CA HIS A 26 1.45 0.26 -20.56
C HIS A 26 1.24 1.57 -19.78
N LEU A 27 0.98 1.46 -18.48
CA LEU A 27 0.71 2.60 -17.59
C LEU A 27 1.64 2.58 -16.36
N PRO A 28 2.49 3.61 -16.16
CA PRO A 28 3.20 3.80 -14.91
C PRO A 28 2.34 4.52 -13.87
N TRP A 29 2.38 4.02 -12.64
CA TRP A 29 1.81 4.65 -11.45
C TRP A 29 2.92 5.17 -10.54
N GLY A 30 2.70 6.34 -9.94
CA GLY A 30 3.68 6.99 -9.07
C GLY A 30 4.77 7.73 -9.85
N PRO A 31 5.83 8.22 -9.19
CA PRO A 31 6.08 8.15 -7.74
C PRO A 31 5.35 9.24 -6.92
N VAL A 32 4.74 10.22 -7.59
CA VAL A 32 4.17 11.45 -6.98
C VAL A 32 2.64 11.48 -6.98
N LEU A 33 1.99 10.32 -7.08
CA LEU A 33 0.53 10.26 -7.03
C LEU A 33 0.02 10.61 -5.62
N PRO A 34 -1.09 11.35 -5.48
CA PRO A 34 -1.70 11.57 -4.17
C PRO A 34 -2.03 10.26 -3.47
N PHE A 35 -1.70 10.17 -2.18
CA PHE A 35 -1.92 8.99 -1.34
C PHE A 35 -1.24 7.72 -1.86
N TRP A 36 -0.15 7.88 -2.59
CA TRP A 36 0.71 6.81 -3.08
C TRP A 36 1.99 6.72 -2.23
N PRO A 37 2.56 5.52 -2.04
CA PRO A 37 3.85 5.38 -1.36
C PRO A 37 4.94 6.18 -2.07
N ALA A 38 5.56 7.13 -1.37
CA ALA A 38 6.54 8.04 -1.96
C ALA A 38 7.74 7.26 -2.52
N GLY A 39 8.09 7.53 -3.78
CA GLY A 39 9.21 6.90 -4.48
C GLY A 39 8.89 5.56 -5.14
N LEU A 40 7.71 4.96 -4.88
CA LEU A 40 7.30 3.72 -5.56
C LEU A 40 6.83 4.02 -6.98
N VAL A 41 7.34 3.26 -7.95
CA VAL A 41 6.84 3.23 -9.33
C VAL A 41 6.32 1.84 -9.62
N LEU A 42 5.03 1.73 -9.96
CA LEU A 42 4.42 0.47 -10.41
C LEU A 42 4.09 0.62 -11.90
N ARG A 43 4.73 -0.17 -12.76
CA ARG A 43 4.45 -0.26 -14.20
C ARG A 43 3.47 -1.41 -14.41
N CYS A 44 2.32 -1.14 -15.00
CA CYS A 44 1.33 -2.16 -15.35
C CYS A 44 1.20 -2.25 -16.87
N ALA A 45 1.07 -3.47 -17.41
CA ALA A 45 0.47 -3.72 -18.71
C ALA A 45 -1.00 -4.06 -18.51
N LEU A 46 -1.87 -3.40 -19.24
CA LEU A 46 -3.31 -3.49 -19.12
C LEU A 46 -3.92 -4.05 -20.40
N GLN A 47 -4.93 -4.88 -20.22
CA GLN A 47 -5.79 -5.40 -21.27
C GLN A 47 -7.22 -5.01 -20.90
N GLY A 48 -7.76 -3.99 -21.59
CA GLY A 48 -8.94 -3.28 -21.11
C GLY A 48 -8.63 -2.55 -19.79
N ASP A 49 -9.33 -2.92 -18.73
CA ASP A 49 -9.09 -2.43 -17.36
C ASP A 49 -8.33 -3.41 -16.46
N VAL A 50 -8.01 -4.62 -16.94
CA VAL A 50 -7.33 -5.64 -16.14
C VAL A 50 -5.81 -5.53 -16.29
N VAL A 51 -5.09 -5.58 -15.18
CA VAL A 51 -3.63 -5.72 -15.15
C VAL A 51 -3.24 -7.14 -15.52
N VAL A 52 -2.50 -7.31 -16.61
CA VAL A 52 -2.01 -8.61 -17.07
C VAL A 52 -0.54 -8.85 -16.78
N GLU A 53 0.21 -7.77 -16.57
CA GLU A 53 1.59 -7.80 -16.13
C GLU A 53 1.85 -6.59 -15.25
N ALA A 54 2.70 -6.74 -14.24
CA ALA A 54 3.15 -5.64 -13.42
C ALA A 54 4.65 -5.74 -13.14
N GLY A 55 5.28 -4.60 -12.89
CA GLY A 55 6.65 -4.48 -12.42
C GLY A 55 6.76 -3.31 -11.45
N ALA A 56 7.51 -3.49 -10.37
CA ALA A 56 7.72 -2.46 -9.36
C ALA A 56 9.18 -2.00 -9.37
N SER A 57 9.41 -0.75 -9.00
CA SER A 57 10.74 -0.20 -8.75
C SER A 57 10.63 0.98 -7.80
N VAL A 58 11.66 1.24 -7.01
CA VAL A 58 11.73 2.43 -6.14
C VAL A 58 12.80 3.38 -6.66
N ILE A 59 12.54 4.68 -6.55
CA ILE A 59 13.54 5.71 -6.87
C ILE A 59 14.68 5.62 -5.85
N ASP A 60 15.93 5.72 -6.35
CA ASP A 60 17.18 5.66 -5.57
C ASP A 60 17.54 4.29 -4.94
N ASP A 61 17.06 3.18 -5.51
CA ASP A 61 17.38 1.82 -5.07
C ASP A 61 18.91 1.47 -5.13
N ALA A 62 19.70 2.27 -5.86
CA ALA A 62 21.12 1.99 -6.13
C ALA A 62 22.09 2.29 -4.96
N HIS A 63 21.67 2.90 -3.84
CA HIS A 63 22.60 3.43 -2.85
C HIS A 63 22.18 3.22 -1.38
N HIS A 64 22.14 1.98 -0.86
CA HIS A 64 22.21 1.79 0.61
C HIS A 64 22.75 0.43 1.09
N HIS A 65 23.97 0.07 0.70
CA HIS A 65 24.76 -0.99 1.36
C HIS A 65 26.01 -0.43 2.04
N GLY A 66 25.82 0.52 2.97
CA GLY A 66 26.90 1.02 3.84
C GLY A 66 26.43 1.09 5.29
N PRO A 67 27.16 0.52 6.27
CA PRO A 67 26.86 0.71 7.68
C PRO A 67 27.39 2.10 8.08
N GLY A 68 26.52 3.11 8.01
CA GLY A 68 26.86 4.50 8.28
C GLY A 68 25.94 5.13 9.32
N GLU A 69 26.40 5.02 10.57
CA GLU A 69 26.28 5.95 11.71
C GLU A 69 25.16 7.00 11.72
N GLY A 70 24.31 6.89 12.74
CA GLY A 70 23.23 7.83 13.09
C GLY A 70 21.87 7.21 12.87
N HIS A 71 21.33 6.51 13.88
CA HIS A 71 19.92 6.12 13.86
C HIS A 71 19.08 7.41 13.92
N PRO A 72 18.41 7.84 12.85
CA PRO A 72 17.43 8.92 12.98
C PRO A 72 16.42 8.45 14.03
N ALA A 73 15.94 9.36 14.87
CA ALA A 73 14.88 9.06 15.83
C ALA A 73 13.77 8.36 15.05
N GLN A 74 13.60 7.05 15.28
CA GLN A 74 12.66 6.24 14.52
C GLN A 74 11.31 6.92 14.68
N ALA A 75 10.77 7.49 13.59
CA ALA A 75 9.40 7.98 13.60
C ALA A 75 8.55 6.84 14.19
N PRO A 76 7.71 7.11 15.20
CA PRO A 76 6.98 6.03 15.85
C PRO A 76 6.23 5.27 14.76
N TRP A 77 6.53 3.98 14.56
CA TRP A 77 5.92 3.18 13.49
C TRP A 77 4.39 3.25 13.49
N ALA A 78 3.79 3.50 14.66
CA ALA A 78 2.38 3.83 14.83
C ALA A 78 1.93 5.05 13.98
N ALA A 79 2.71 6.12 13.92
CA ALA A 79 2.44 7.32 13.14
C ALA A 79 2.47 7.02 11.64
N VAL A 80 3.47 6.25 11.16
CA VAL A 80 3.56 5.80 9.76
C VAL A 80 2.32 4.96 9.38
N ARG A 81 1.91 4.04 10.25
CA ARG A 81 0.69 3.25 10.04
C ARG A 81 -0.58 4.11 10.04
N CYS A 82 -0.62 5.21 10.80
CA CYS A 82 -1.70 6.19 10.70
C CYS A 82 -1.69 6.93 9.37
N ASP A 83 -0.53 7.25 8.78
CA ASP A 83 -0.43 7.81 7.42
C ASP A 83 -0.91 6.81 6.36
N ASN A 84 -0.52 5.53 6.46
CA ASN A 84 -1.01 4.46 5.58
C ASN A 84 -2.54 4.33 5.67
N ALA A 85 -3.10 4.31 6.88
CA ALA A 85 -4.54 4.29 7.08
C ALA A 85 -5.22 5.55 6.49
N MET A 86 -4.63 6.74 6.69
CA MET A 86 -5.14 7.98 6.11
C MET A 86 -5.17 7.91 4.57
N ALA A 87 -4.13 7.38 3.95
CA ALA A 87 -4.03 7.24 2.49
C ALA A 87 -5.15 6.36 1.92
N LEU A 88 -5.34 5.16 2.48
CA LEU A 88 -6.42 4.26 2.06
C LEU A 88 -7.81 4.88 2.28
N LEU A 89 -8.04 5.51 3.44
CA LEU A 89 -9.30 6.16 3.77
C LEU A 89 -9.62 7.32 2.81
N ALA A 90 -8.62 8.11 2.43
CA ALA A 90 -8.79 9.18 1.46
C ALA A 90 -9.11 8.63 0.06
N LEU A 91 -8.42 7.58 -0.39
CA LEU A 91 -8.71 6.93 -1.68
C LEU A 91 -10.10 6.29 -1.71
N ALA A 92 -10.58 5.79 -0.56
CA ALA A 92 -11.92 5.24 -0.42
C ALA A 92 -13.04 6.30 -0.31
N GLY A 93 -12.71 7.59 -0.36
CA GLY A 93 -13.69 8.69 -0.22
C GLY A 93 -14.27 8.81 1.19
N ALA A 94 -13.50 8.43 2.22
CA ALA A 94 -13.89 8.51 3.64
C ALA A 94 -13.10 9.62 4.35
N GLU A 95 -13.17 10.86 3.86
CA GLU A 95 -12.33 11.97 4.29
C GLU A 95 -12.48 12.29 5.78
N ASP A 96 -13.68 12.15 6.34
CA ASP A 96 -13.92 12.40 7.76
C ASP A 96 -13.17 11.39 8.65
N VAL A 97 -13.05 10.13 8.21
CA VAL A 97 -12.27 9.09 8.89
C VAL A 97 -10.77 9.30 8.63
N ALA A 98 -10.37 9.73 7.44
CA ALA A 98 -8.98 10.08 7.12
C ALA A 98 -8.47 11.22 8.02
N VAL A 99 -9.29 12.24 8.30
CA VAL A 99 -8.96 13.31 9.26
C VAL A 99 -8.75 12.75 10.68
N ARG A 100 -9.49 11.72 11.09
CA ARG A 100 -9.26 11.06 12.38
C ARG A 100 -7.94 10.30 12.41
N ALA A 101 -7.54 9.68 11.31
CA ALA A 101 -6.22 9.04 11.17
C ALA A 101 -5.09 10.07 11.29
N ARG A 102 -5.22 11.22 10.62
CA ARG A 102 -4.30 12.35 10.77
C ARG A 102 -4.18 12.84 12.21
N ARG A 103 -5.31 13.06 12.90
CA ARG A 103 -5.31 13.48 14.31
C ARG A 103 -4.65 12.46 15.23
N ALA A 104 -4.80 11.16 14.94
CA ALA A 104 -4.13 10.11 15.69
C ALA A 104 -2.61 10.15 15.48
N ARG A 105 -2.16 10.32 14.23
CA ARG A 105 -0.75 10.53 13.88
C ARG A 105 -0.17 11.75 14.60
N ASP A 106 -0.83 12.90 14.51
CA ASP A 106 -0.33 14.14 15.10
C ASP A 106 -0.18 13.99 16.64
N ALA A 107 -1.18 13.39 17.31
CA ALA A 107 -1.09 13.10 18.74
C ALA A 107 0.03 12.12 19.12
N LEU A 108 0.38 11.18 18.23
CA LEU A 108 1.51 10.26 18.41
C LEU A 108 2.85 10.99 18.30
N LEU A 109 2.97 11.89 17.33
CA LEU A 109 4.17 12.69 17.11
C LEU A 109 4.39 13.73 18.21
N ASP A 110 3.30 14.28 18.76
CA ASP A 110 3.33 15.19 19.91
C ASP A 110 3.73 14.50 21.23
N GLY A 111 3.81 13.16 21.26
CA GLY A 111 4.20 12.38 22.44
C GLY A 111 3.15 12.36 23.57
N ASN A 112 1.95 12.89 23.35
CA ASN A 112 0.87 12.88 24.34
C ASN A 112 0.15 11.52 24.33
N GLY A 113 0.61 10.60 25.18
CA GLY A 113 0.10 9.23 25.24
C GLY A 113 -1.41 9.10 25.51
N ASP A 114 -2.00 9.98 26.33
CA ASP A 114 -3.45 9.95 26.59
C ASP A 114 -4.23 10.42 25.36
N ALA A 115 -3.83 11.54 24.75
CA ALA A 115 -4.45 12.04 23.54
C ALA A 115 -4.31 11.06 22.36
N ALA A 116 -3.16 10.40 22.24
CA ALA A 116 -2.91 9.36 21.24
C ALA A 116 -3.83 8.15 21.44
N ARG A 117 -3.96 7.63 22.66
CA ARG A 117 -4.89 6.50 22.97
C ARG A 117 -6.32 6.84 22.60
N ASP A 118 -6.76 8.03 22.97
CA ASP A 118 -8.10 8.53 22.68
C ASP A 118 -8.34 8.69 21.17
N ALA A 119 -7.39 9.29 20.45
CA ALA A 119 -7.50 9.52 19.02
C ALA A 119 -7.53 8.20 18.24
N VAL A 120 -6.64 7.25 18.56
CA VAL A 120 -6.61 5.92 17.94
C VAL A 120 -7.88 5.12 18.27
N THR A 121 -8.39 5.20 19.49
CA THR A 121 -9.64 4.52 19.88
C THR A 121 -10.83 5.06 19.09
N ARG A 122 -10.89 6.38 18.88
CA ARG A 122 -11.92 7.01 18.03
C ARG A 122 -11.80 6.59 16.56
N LEU A 123 -10.57 6.55 16.02
CA LEU A 123 -10.30 6.08 14.66
C LEU A 123 -10.78 4.63 14.48
N HIS A 124 -10.33 3.73 15.35
CA HIS A 124 -10.72 2.32 15.31
C HIS A 124 -12.24 2.15 15.34
N ARG A 125 -12.92 2.89 16.24
CA ARG A 125 -14.38 2.86 16.36
C ARG A 125 -15.08 3.36 15.09
N ALA A 126 -14.53 4.38 14.43
CA ALA A 126 -15.07 4.94 13.20
C ALA A 126 -14.95 3.95 12.03
N VAL A 127 -13.76 3.36 11.84
CA VAL A 127 -13.51 2.33 10.82
C VAL A 127 -14.47 1.15 11.01
N ARG A 128 -14.50 0.54 12.21
CA ARG A 128 -15.32 -0.65 12.47
C ARG A 128 -16.83 -0.44 12.37
N ARG A 129 -17.32 0.79 12.58
CA ARG A 129 -18.76 1.09 12.53
C ARG A 129 -19.24 1.48 11.13
N SER A 130 -18.33 1.80 10.21
CA SER A 130 -18.71 2.29 8.89
C SER A 130 -19.06 1.15 7.94
N ARG A 131 -20.37 0.95 7.72
CA ARG A 131 -20.87 -0.03 6.74
C ARG A 131 -20.50 0.34 5.31
N LEU A 132 -20.53 1.64 4.98
CA LEU A 132 -20.13 2.14 3.67
C LEU A 132 -18.66 1.81 3.39
N LEU A 133 -17.78 2.10 4.34
CA LEU A 133 -16.36 1.77 4.19
C LEU A 133 -16.14 0.26 4.04
N ARG A 134 -16.83 -0.57 4.83
CA ARG A 134 -16.78 -2.04 4.68
C ARG A 134 -17.21 -2.50 3.30
N TRP A 135 -18.22 -1.87 2.71
CA TRP A 135 -18.72 -2.19 1.37
C TRP A 135 -17.76 -1.71 0.28
N SER A 136 -17.27 -0.48 0.37
CA SER A 136 -16.36 0.12 -0.63
C SER A 136 -15.02 -0.61 -0.75
N LEU A 137 -14.51 -1.16 0.35
CA LEU A 137 -13.23 -1.89 0.37
C LEU A 137 -13.41 -3.41 0.25
N ARG A 138 -14.65 -3.89 0.11
CA ARG A 138 -14.93 -5.32 0.02
C ARG A 138 -14.36 -5.90 -1.27
N GLY A 139 -13.60 -6.98 -1.15
CA GLY A 139 -13.03 -7.66 -2.32
C GLY A 139 -11.88 -6.90 -3.00
N VAL A 140 -11.37 -5.82 -2.41
CA VAL A 140 -10.14 -5.17 -2.87
C VAL A 140 -8.96 -6.03 -2.41
N LEU A 141 -8.27 -6.67 -3.36
CA LEU A 141 -7.15 -7.60 -3.16
C LEU A 141 -7.45 -8.58 -1.99
N PRO A 142 -8.39 -9.53 -2.18
CA PRO A 142 -8.67 -10.53 -1.16
C PRO A 142 -7.51 -11.53 -1.11
N LEU A 143 -6.93 -11.71 0.07
CA LEU A 143 -5.82 -12.64 0.30
C LEU A 143 -6.25 -13.75 1.26
N THR A 144 -6.01 -14.98 0.85
CA THR A 144 -6.23 -16.19 1.63
C THR A 144 -4.97 -16.60 2.39
N ALA A 145 -5.08 -17.59 3.28
CA ALA A 145 -3.91 -18.14 3.96
C ALA A 145 -2.89 -18.75 2.98
N SER A 146 -3.36 -19.37 1.88
CA SER A 146 -2.47 -19.90 0.84
C SER A 146 -1.70 -18.77 0.16
N ASP A 147 -2.39 -17.71 -0.26
CA ASP A 147 -1.73 -16.56 -0.91
C ASP A 147 -0.67 -15.93 0.00
N LEU A 148 -0.93 -15.90 1.31
CA LEU A 148 0.04 -15.43 2.29
C LEU A 148 1.28 -16.32 2.36
N GLU A 149 1.11 -17.64 2.35
CA GLU A 149 2.23 -18.60 2.35
C GLU A 149 3.02 -18.53 1.03
N ASP A 150 2.32 -18.49 -0.10
CA ASP A 150 2.88 -18.49 -1.44
C ASP A 150 3.73 -17.23 -1.70
N HIS A 151 3.34 -16.09 -1.14
CA HIS A 151 4.02 -14.80 -1.30
C HIS A 151 4.78 -14.35 -0.04
N GLY A 152 4.93 -15.20 0.98
CA GLY A 152 5.63 -14.87 2.22
C GLY A 152 5.07 -13.66 2.98
N LEU A 153 3.77 -13.39 2.83
CA LEU A 153 3.11 -12.21 3.40
C LEU A 153 2.74 -12.41 4.88
N PRO A 154 2.74 -11.33 5.67
CA PRO A 154 2.37 -11.41 7.08
C PRO A 154 0.88 -11.68 7.27
N MET A 155 0.51 -12.34 8.37
CA MET A 155 -0.88 -12.63 8.75
C MET A 155 -1.79 -11.40 8.81
N SER A 156 -1.23 -10.20 8.99
CA SER A 156 -1.97 -8.94 8.92
C SER A 156 -2.54 -8.62 7.54
N CYS A 157 -2.11 -9.32 6.47
CA CYS A 157 -2.61 -9.14 5.11
C CYS A 157 -3.86 -9.95 4.78
N LEU A 158 -4.22 -10.94 5.62
CA LEU A 158 -5.35 -11.84 5.40
C LEU A 158 -6.67 -11.06 5.23
N GLY A 159 -7.48 -11.48 4.27
CA GLY A 159 -8.77 -10.89 3.96
C GLY A 159 -8.68 -9.80 2.88
N ASP A 160 -9.67 -8.91 2.85
CA ASP A 160 -9.72 -7.79 1.91
C ASP A 160 -9.11 -6.50 2.51
N ALA A 161 -9.09 -5.42 1.72
CA ALA A 161 -8.52 -4.14 2.17
C ALA A 161 -9.17 -3.58 3.44
N HIS A 162 -10.45 -3.88 3.70
CA HIS A 162 -11.08 -3.46 4.95
C HIS A 162 -10.53 -4.26 6.14
N ASP A 163 -10.39 -5.58 5.99
CA ASP A 163 -9.85 -6.44 7.04
C ASP A 163 -8.40 -6.03 7.39
N ARG A 164 -7.59 -5.72 6.37
CA ARG A 164 -6.25 -5.14 6.53
C ARG A 164 -6.26 -3.78 7.23
N LEU A 165 -7.17 -2.87 6.87
CA LEU A 165 -7.31 -1.58 7.54
C LEU A 165 -7.67 -1.71 9.02
N VAL A 166 -8.59 -2.62 9.36
CA VAL A 166 -8.95 -2.90 10.76
C VAL A 166 -7.74 -3.44 11.52
N SER A 167 -7.01 -4.40 10.92
CA SER A 167 -5.79 -4.98 11.49
C SER A 167 -4.69 -3.91 11.70
N LEU A 168 -4.48 -3.02 10.73
CA LEU A 168 -3.53 -1.92 10.80
C LEU A 168 -3.84 -0.99 11.99
N VAL A 169 -5.09 -0.54 12.12
CA VAL A 169 -5.51 0.35 13.20
C VAL A 169 -5.49 -0.36 14.56
N GLU A 170 -5.79 -1.66 14.61
CA GLU A 170 -5.64 -2.47 15.82
C GLU A 170 -4.19 -2.56 16.29
N ARG A 171 -3.24 -2.79 15.37
CA ARG A 171 -1.79 -2.79 15.68
C ARG A 171 -1.33 -1.45 16.22
N VAL A 172 -1.77 -0.34 15.62
CA VAL A 172 -1.53 1.00 16.16
C VAL A 172 -2.08 1.08 17.58
N ARG A 173 -3.34 0.65 17.81
CA ARG A 173 -3.94 0.69 19.15
C ARG A 173 -3.12 -0.12 20.16
N ALA A 174 -2.74 -1.35 19.83
CA ALA A 174 -1.92 -2.19 20.69
C ALA A 174 -0.60 -1.50 21.06
N GLN A 175 0.09 -0.91 20.08
CA GLN A 175 1.37 -0.21 20.29
C GLN A 175 1.24 1.01 21.20
N VAL A 176 0.12 1.74 21.18
CA VAL A 176 -0.09 2.90 22.09
C VAL A 176 -0.47 2.46 23.50
N HIS A 177 -1.07 1.26 23.66
CA HIS A 177 -1.41 0.72 24.98
C HIS A 177 -0.23 0.02 25.65
N ASP A 178 0.65 -0.60 24.85
CA ASP A 178 1.87 -1.19 25.35
C ASP A 178 2.86 -0.11 25.76
N ARG A 179 3.30 -0.13 27.02
CA ARG A 179 4.32 0.78 27.57
C ARG A 179 5.73 0.20 27.41
N GLY A 180 5.86 -1.00 26.83
CA GLY A 180 7.13 -1.66 26.61
C GLY A 180 8.01 -0.96 25.55
N PRO A 181 9.33 -1.25 25.53
CA PRO A 181 10.19 -0.78 24.46
C PRO A 181 9.62 -1.25 23.12
N MET A 182 9.49 -0.33 22.16
CA MET A 182 9.11 -0.64 20.78
C MET A 182 10.05 -1.74 20.29
N ASN A 183 9.55 -2.97 20.19
CA ASN A 183 10.33 -4.05 19.60
C ASN A 183 10.37 -3.79 18.10
N PRO A 184 11.54 -3.53 17.50
CA PRO A 184 11.67 -3.40 16.05
C PRO A 184 11.56 -4.78 15.35
N SER A 185 11.43 -5.85 16.12
CA SER A 185 11.42 -7.24 15.64
C SER A 185 10.11 -7.57 14.93
N GLY A 186 10.16 -7.52 13.60
CA GLY A 186 9.11 -7.93 12.68
C GLY A 186 8.12 -6.80 12.40
N THR A 187 8.43 -5.94 11.43
CA THR A 187 7.52 -4.88 10.97
C THR A 187 6.15 -5.42 10.55
N GLY A 188 6.06 -6.71 10.19
CA GLY A 188 4.85 -7.34 9.68
C GLY A 188 4.33 -6.57 8.46
N ALA A 189 5.27 -5.94 7.74
CA ALA A 189 5.05 -5.09 6.62
C ALA A 189 5.40 -5.86 5.34
N VAL A 190 4.84 -5.41 4.22
CA VAL A 190 4.98 -6.07 2.93
C VAL A 190 6.16 -5.45 2.19
N VAL A 191 7.04 -6.29 1.67
CA VAL A 191 8.14 -5.86 0.79
C VAL A 191 7.54 -5.43 -0.54
N TRP A 192 7.94 -4.27 -1.04
CA TRP A 192 7.38 -3.69 -2.26
C TRP A 192 7.64 -4.55 -3.51
N ASP A 193 8.67 -5.40 -3.48
CA ASP A 193 9.00 -6.36 -4.54
C ASP A 193 7.91 -7.40 -4.80
N GLU A 194 7.00 -7.62 -3.84
CA GLU A 194 5.87 -8.55 -4.01
C GLU A 194 4.68 -7.92 -4.74
N LEU A 195 4.64 -6.59 -4.88
CA LEU A 195 3.53 -5.90 -5.53
C LEU A 195 3.22 -6.42 -6.94
N PRO A 196 4.19 -6.67 -7.84
CA PRO A 196 3.91 -7.18 -9.17
C PRO A 196 3.03 -8.44 -9.19
N HIS A 197 3.32 -9.41 -8.34
CA HIS A 197 2.56 -10.66 -8.24
C HIS A 197 1.14 -10.40 -7.74
N LEU A 198 0.99 -9.51 -6.77
CA LEU A 198 -0.31 -9.18 -6.17
C LEU A 198 -1.21 -8.32 -7.06
N MET A 199 -0.63 -7.54 -7.99
CA MET A 199 -1.41 -6.63 -8.85
C MET A 199 -1.92 -7.30 -10.11
N THR A 200 -1.34 -8.41 -10.54
CA THR A 200 -1.77 -9.14 -11.73
C THR A 200 -3.17 -9.72 -11.51
N GLY A 201 -4.05 -9.52 -12.49
CA GLY A 201 -5.47 -9.89 -12.43
C GLY A 201 -6.38 -8.87 -11.75
N LEU A 202 -5.84 -7.78 -11.18
CA LEU A 202 -6.67 -6.70 -10.63
C LEU A 202 -7.14 -5.74 -11.72
N GLU A 203 -8.31 -5.16 -11.51
CA GLU A 203 -8.78 -4.01 -12.27
C GLU A 203 -7.99 -2.74 -11.92
N LEU A 204 -7.82 -1.86 -12.90
CA LEU A 204 -7.12 -0.58 -12.82
C LEU A 204 -7.60 0.28 -11.64
N ALA A 205 -8.91 0.33 -11.42
CA ALA A 205 -9.53 1.10 -10.33
C ALA A 205 -9.16 0.55 -8.94
N THR A 206 -8.82 -0.73 -8.86
CA THR A 206 -8.53 -1.43 -7.60
C THR A 206 -7.06 -1.32 -7.21
N VAL A 207 -6.14 -1.18 -8.18
CA VAL A 207 -4.68 -1.13 -7.95
C VAL A 207 -4.28 -0.13 -6.86
N ARG A 208 -4.76 1.11 -6.93
CA ARG A 208 -4.40 2.14 -5.93
C ARG A 208 -4.89 1.80 -4.52
N LEU A 209 -6.10 1.27 -4.41
CA LEU A 209 -6.67 0.84 -3.12
C LEU A 209 -5.92 -0.39 -2.59
N ALA A 210 -5.55 -1.31 -3.46
CA ALA A 210 -4.77 -2.50 -3.13
C ALA A 210 -3.40 -2.10 -2.54
N VAL A 211 -2.63 -1.28 -3.26
CA VAL A 211 -1.33 -0.77 -2.78
C VAL A 211 -1.46 -0.02 -1.46
N ALA A 212 -2.43 0.89 -1.34
CA ALA A 212 -2.64 1.65 -0.10
C ALA A 212 -3.12 0.79 1.08
N SER A 213 -3.71 -0.37 0.82
CA SER A 213 -4.13 -1.32 1.85
C SER A 213 -3.01 -2.20 2.38
N LEU A 214 -1.89 -2.29 1.66
CA LEU A 214 -0.70 -3.01 2.08
C LEU A 214 0.13 -2.11 2.98
N ASP A 215 0.46 -2.60 4.17
CA ASP A 215 1.38 -1.92 5.08
C ASP A 215 2.80 -2.12 4.56
N LEU A 216 3.20 -1.36 3.53
CA LEU A 216 4.51 -1.52 2.89
C LEU A 216 5.65 -1.13 3.84
N ASP A 217 6.78 -1.80 3.72
CA ASP A 217 8.00 -1.34 4.38
C ASP A 217 8.40 0.07 3.91
N PRO A 218 8.95 0.92 4.79
CA PRO A 218 9.41 2.26 4.46
C PRO A 218 10.40 2.19 3.32
N LEU A 219 9.98 2.80 2.21
CA LEU A 219 10.77 2.91 1.01
C LEU A 219 12.00 3.80 1.26
N PRO A 220 13.14 3.53 0.60
CA PRO A 220 14.37 4.32 0.72
C PRO A 220 14.16 5.84 0.78
N GLY A 221 13.37 6.42 -0.14
CA GLY A 221 13.09 7.87 -0.15
C GLY A 221 12.29 8.39 1.05
N ALA A 222 11.50 7.55 1.73
CA ALA A 222 10.80 7.93 2.96
C ALA A 222 11.75 8.00 4.18
N ARG A 223 12.89 7.29 4.13
CA ARG A 223 13.90 7.32 5.21
C ARG A 223 14.72 8.61 5.21
N GLU A 224 14.90 9.25 4.05
CA GLU A 224 15.66 10.50 3.94
C GLU A 224 14.90 11.71 4.50
N VAL A 225 13.57 11.76 4.34
CA VAL A 225 12.75 12.84 4.91
C VAL A 225 12.75 12.82 6.44
N ALA A 226 12.93 11.65 7.07
CA ALA A 226 13.12 11.54 8.51
C ALA A 226 14.50 12.05 9.01
N ARG A 227 15.41 12.44 8.11
CA ARG A 227 16.71 13.05 8.42
C ARG A 227 16.72 14.58 8.33
N ALA A 228 15.59 15.22 7.99
CA ALA A 228 15.48 16.68 7.82
C ALA A 228 14.88 17.38 9.05
#